data_AF-A0A0C9SWV1-F1
#
_entry.id   AF-A0A0C9SWV1-F1
#
_cell.length_a   1.000
_cell.length_b   1.000
_cell.length_c   1.000
_cell.angle_alpha   90.00
_cell.angle_beta   90.00
_cell.angle_gamma   90.00
#
_symmetry.space_group_name_H-M   'P 1'
#
loop_
_entity.id
_entity.type
_entity.pdbx_description
1 polymer ?
#
loop_
_entity_poly.entity_id
_entity_poly.type
_entity_poly.pdbx_seq_one_letter_code
_entity_poly.pdbx_strand_id
1 'polypeptide(L)'
;MAESLILFESVINSRWFLRTSIILFLNKINIFKTKLPKVPLEKYSGGSDINETAKYISWRFMQVNRVRLSIYPHLMQATDMTNIRLVFTAVRETILQNA
;
A
#
# COMPACT_ATOMS: atom_id res chain seq x y z
N MET A 1 -4.84 -10.03 6.20
CA MET A 1 -3.82 -8.96 6.32
C MET A 1 -2.47 -9.52 6.76
N ALA A 2 -2.41 -10.38 7.79
CA ALA A 2 -1.16 -11.00 8.24
C ALA A 2 -0.39 -11.71 7.12
N GLU A 3 -1.05 -12.59 6.37
CA GLU A 3 -0.43 -13.30 5.23
C GLU A 3 0.12 -12.35 4.17
N SER A 4 -0.63 -11.30 3.81
CA SER A 4 -0.20 -10.29 2.84
C SER A 4 1.04 -9.51 3.32
N LEU A 5 1.14 -9.23 4.62
CA LEU A 5 2.32 -8.58 5.21
C LEU A 5 3.54 -9.51 5.19
N ILE A 6 3.36 -10.78 5.54
CA ILE A 6 4.43 -11.79 5.51
C ILE A 6 4.97 -11.96 4.09
N LEU A 7 4.07 -12.11 3.11
CA LEU A 7 4.45 -12.22 1.71
C LEU A 7 5.18 -10.95 1.25
N PHE A 8 4.63 -9.77 1.56
CA PHE A 8 5.26 -8.51 1.20
C PHE A 8 6.66 -8.37 1.80
N GLU A 9 6.82 -8.67 3.09
CA GLU A 9 8.12 -8.65 3.78
C GLU A 9 9.14 -9.56 3.09
N SER A 10 8.75 -10.77 2.68
CA SER A 10 9.64 -11.70 1.99
C SER A 10 10.09 -11.19 0.61
N VAL A 11 9.22 -10.44 -0.09
CA VAL A 11 9.50 -9.91 -1.42
C VAL A 11 10.39 -8.67 -1.32
N ILE A 12 9.99 -7.67 -0.54
CA ILE A 12 10.70 -6.37 -0.53
C ILE A 12 12.09 -6.44 0.11
N ASN A 13 12.32 -7.38 1.02
CA ASN A 13 13.62 -7.55 1.66
C ASN A 13 14.52 -8.57 0.94
N SER A 14 14.06 -9.11 -0.19
CA SER A 14 14.85 -10.03 -1.00
C SER A 14 15.99 -9.31 -1.72
N ARG A 15 17.17 -9.96 -1.77
CA ARG A 15 18.37 -9.43 -2.44
C ARG A 15 18.12 -9.06 -3.91
N TRP A 16 17.16 -9.72 -4.55
CA TRP A 16 16.80 -9.53 -5.95
C TRP A 16 16.17 -8.16 -6.23
N PHE A 17 15.63 -7.47 -5.20
CA PHE A 17 14.90 -6.20 -5.35
C PHE A 17 15.59 -5.00 -4.69
N LEU A 18 16.85 -5.12 -4.23
CA LEU A 18 17.57 -4.08 -3.47
C LEU A 18 17.71 -2.72 -4.16
N ARG A 19 17.54 -2.65 -5.48
CA ARG A 19 17.63 -1.42 -6.28
C ARG A 19 16.35 -1.13 -7.06
N THR A 20 15.24 -1.72 -6.64
CA THR A 20 13.97 -1.62 -7.33
C THR A 20 13.03 -0.70 -6.58
N SER A 21 12.38 0.21 -7.31
CA SER A 21 11.25 0.96 -6.77
C SER A 21 9.98 0.11 -6.83
N ILE A 22 9.19 0.13 -5.76
CA ILE A 22 7.99 -0.71 -5.65
C ILE A 22 6.76 0.18 -5.63
N ILE A 23 5.78 -0.13 -6.48
CA ILE A 23 4.44 0.45 -6.39
C ILE A 23 3.57 -0.52 -5.59
N LEU A 24 3.05 -0.07 -4.44
CA LEU A 24 2.20 -0.87 -3.58
C LEU A 24 0.74 -0.50 -3.81
N PHE A 25 -0.02 -1.38 -4.44
CA PHE A 25 -1.47 -1.18 -4.62
C PHE A 25 -2.26 -1.77 -3.46
N LEU A 26 -2.95 -0.89 -2.73
CA LEU A 26 -3.91 -1.27 -1.69
C LEU A 26 -5.31 -1.30 -2.31
N ASN A 27 -5.73 -2.48 -2.74
CA ASN A 27 -6.97 -2.69 -3.48
C ASN A 27 -8.19 -2.88 -2.55
N LYS A 28 -9.39 -2.86 -3.14
CA LYS A 28 -10.70 -3.13 -2.50
C LYS A 28 -11.08 -2.12 -1.41
N ILE A 29 -10.66 -0.86 -1.55
CA ILE A 29 -11.01 0.20 -0.61
C ILE A 29 -12.53 0.36 -0.45
N ASN A 30 -13.32 0.11 -1.50
CA ASN A 30 -14.79 0.14 -1.44
C ASN A 30 -15.38 -0.92 -0.47
N ILE A 31 -14.87 -2.15 -0.52
CA ILE A 31 -15.28 -3.22 0.40
C ILE A 31 -14.79 -2.90 1.81
N PHE A 32 -13.62 -2.26 1.90
CA PHE A 32 -13.09 -1.79 3.17
C PHE A 32 -14.01 -0.74 3.83
N LYS A 33 -14.45 0.28 3.07
CA LYS A 33 -15.38 1.32 3.52
C LYS A 33 -16.68 0.76 4.10
N THR A 34 -17.23 -0.29 3.48
CA THR A 34 -18.50 -0.88 3.91
C THR A 34 -18.37 -1.83 5.11
N LYS A 35 -17.21 -2.45 5.29
CA LYS A 35 -16.94 -3.39 6.38
C LYS A 35 -16.42 -2.72 7.65
N LEU A 36 -15.64 -1.65 7.54
CA LEU A 36 -14.99 -0.99 8.68
C LEU A 36 -15.96 -0.59 9.82
N PRO A 37 -17.17 -0.05 9.56
CA PRO A 37 -18.11 0.28 10.62
C PRO A 37 -18.73 -0.93 11.33
N LYS A 38 -18.73 -2.10 10.68
CA LYS A 38 -19.35 -3.34 11.18
C LYS A 38 -18.34 -4.23 11.91
N VAL A 39 -17.10 -4.21 11.43
CA VAL A 39 -15.98 -4.97 11.98
C VAL A 39 -14.79 -4.02 12.04
N PRO A 40 -14.65 -3.26 13.14
CA PRO A 40 -13.49 -2.41 13.33
C PRO A 40 -12.23 -3.29 13.37
N LEU A 41 -11.12 -2.77 12.86
CA LEU A 41 -9.84 -3.46 12.96
C LEU A 41 -9.46 -3.57 14.43
N GLU A 42 -9.36 -4.79 14.96
CA GLU A 42 -9.19 -5.09 16.40
C GLU A 42 -8.00 -4.37 17.08
N LYS A 43 -6.99 -3.94 16.31
CA LYS A 43 -5.80 -3.22 16.81
C LYS A 43 -5.72 -1.76 16.35
N TYR A 44 -6.79 -1.23 15.74
CA TYR A 44 -6.86 0.14 15.28
C TYR A 44 -7.94 0.89 16.05
N SER A 45 -7.51 1.69 17.02
CA SER A 45 -8.35 2.55 17.86
C SER A 45 -8.73 3.86 17.18
N GLY A 46 -8.30 4.11 15.93
CA GLY A 46 -8.52 5.38 15.21
C GLY A 46 -9.94 5.59 14.64
N GLY A 47 -10.90 4.76 15.04
CA GLY A 47 -12.32 4.94 14.72
C GLY A 47 -12.72 4.48 13.31
N SER A 48 -13.87 4.96 12.85
CA SER A 48 -14.50 4.60 11.57
C SER A 48 -13.96 5.39 10.36
N ASP A 49 -12.91 6.19 10.55
CA ASP A 49 -12.35 7.02 9.49
C ASP A 49 -11.56 6.18 8.49
N ILE A 50 -11.99 6.23 7.23
CA ILE A 50 -11.42 5.43 6.15
C ILE A 50 -10.00 5.89 5.79
N ASN A 51 -9.75 7.20 5.82
CA ASN A 51 -8.46 7.75 5.43
C ASN A 51 -7.40 7.42 6.48
N GLU A 52 -7.72 7.59 7.76
CA GLU A 52 -6.82 7.27 8.86
C GLU A 52 -6.55 5.76 8.93
N THR A 53 -7.58 4.95 8.66
CA THR A 53 -7.39 3.50 8.59
C THR A 53 -6.57 3.07 7.37
N ALA A 54 -6.76 3.70 6.21
CA ALA A 54 -5.95 3.46 5.02
C ALA A 54 -4.49 3.86 5.25
N LYS A 55 -4.23 5.00 5.92
CA LYS A 55 -2.89 5.40 6.37
C LYS A 55 -2.29 4.37 7.31
N TYR A 56 -3.05 3.84 8.26
CA TYR A 56 -2.58 2.79 9.16
C TYR A 56 -2.17 1.53 8.39
N ILE A 57 -2.97 1.09 7.42
CA ILE A 57 -2.63 -0.06 6.59
C ILE A 57 -1.34 0.21 5.81
N SER A 58 -1.24 1.34 5.10
CA SER A 58 0.00 1.75 4.41
C SER A 58 1.20 1.74 5.35
N TRP A 59 1.05 2.31 6.54
CA TRP A 59 2.08 2.35 7.56
C TRP A 59 2.52 0.93 7.97
N ARG A 60 1.58 0.00 8.19
CA ARG A 60 1.91 -1.40 8.51
C ARG A 60 2.75 -2.08 7.45
N PHE A 61 2.51 -1.81 6.16
CA PHE A 61 3.36 -2.31 5.07
C PHE A 61 4.73 -1.62 5.05
N MET A 62 4.82 -0.34 5.41
CA MET A 62 6.11 0.36 5.48
C MET A 62 6.98 -0.14 6.64
N GLN A 63 6.39 -0.59 7.74
CA GLN A 63 7.13 -1.12 8.90
C GLN A 63 7.97 -2.35 8.60
N VAL A 64 7.62 -3.14 7.56
CA VAL A 64 8.40 -4.33 7.18
C VAL A 64 9.50 -4.04 6.15
N ASN A 65 9.68 -2.78 5.74
CA ASN A 65 10.72 -2.34 4.80
C ASN A 65 12.07 -2.10 5.51
N ARG A 66 12.84 -3.16 5.73
CA ARG A 66 14.11 -3.09 6.49
C ARG A 66 15.27 -2.55 5.65
N VAL A 67 15.21 -2.79 4.35
CA VAL A 67 16.22 -2.38 3.35
C VAL A 67 16.01 -0.96 2.82
N ARG A 68 14.98 -0.24 3.30
CA ARG A 68 14.66 1.15 2.94
C ARG A 68 14.47 1.36 1.44
N LEU A 69 13.80 0.42 0.77
CA LEU A 69 13.41 0.60 -0.62
C LEU A 69 12.45 1.79 -0.80
N SER A 70 12.51 2.42 -1.96
CA SER A 70 11.51 3.39 -2.40
C SER A 70 10.20 2.66 -2.70
N ILE A 71 9.22 2.82 -1.80
CA ILE A 71 7.89 2.22 -1.94
C ILE A 71 6.85 3.33 -2.07
N TYR A 72 6.02 3.25 -3.11
CA TYR A 72 4.98 4.21 -3.44
C TYR A 72 3.60 3.57 -3.21
N PRO A 73 2.99 3.75 -2.03
CA PRO A 73 1.67 3.21 -1.75
C PRO A 73 0.59 3.99 -2.48
N HIS A 74 -0.35 3.27 -3.10
CA HIS A 74 -1.47 3.83 -3.82
C HIS A 74 -2.76 3.06 -3.49
N LEU A 75 -3.80 3.79 -3.09
CA LEU A 75 -5.13 3.22 -2.83
C LEU A 75 -5.82 3.01 -4.17
N MET A 76 -6.36 1.80 -4.38
CA MET A 76 -7.13 1.48 -5.59
C MET A 76 -8.55 1.07 -5.25
N GLN A 77 -9.51 1.69 -5.94
CA GLN A 77 -10.84 1.14 -6.10
C GLN A 77 -10.92 0.28 -7.36
N ALA A 78 -11.80 -0.72 -7.39
CA ALA A 78 -11.96 -1.59 -8.56
C ALA A 78 -12.30 -0.81 -9.85
N THR A 79 -12.95 0.35 -9.71
CA THR A 79 -13.25 1.30 -10.80
C THR A 79 -12.04 2.11 -11.26
N ASP A 80 -11.00 2.25 -10.42
CA ASP A 80 -9.77 2.99 -10.73
C ASP A 80 -8.74 2.14 -11.49
N MET A 81 -8.95 0.82 -11.61
CA MET A 81 -8.05 -0.06 -12.38
C MET A 81 -7.91 0.37 -13.84
N THR A 82 -8.92 1.04 -14.38
CA THR A 82 -8.94 1.63 -15.72
C THR A 82 -7.86 2.70 -15.92
N ASN A 83 -7.38 3.34 -14.84
CA ASN A 83 -6.40 4.42 -14.87
C ASN A 83 -5.01 4.04 -14.31
N ILE A 84 -4.68 2.75 -14.25
CA ILE A 84 -3.34 2.25 -13.88
C ILE A 84 -2.22 2.95 -14.67
N ARG A 85 -2.47 3.31 -15.93
CA ARG A 85 -1.50 4.02 -16.78
C ARG A 85 -1.09 5.37 -16.19
N LEU A 86 -2.04 6.14 -15.64
CA LEU A 86 -1.73 7.44 -15.02
C LEU A 86 -0.87 7.26 -13.77
N VAL A 87 -1.18 6.27 -12.93
CA VAL A 87 -0.39 5.98 -11.73
C VAL A 87 1.04 5.57 -12.12
N PHE A 88 1.17 4.74 -13.14
CA PHE A 88 2.47 4.31 -13.64
C PHE A 88 3.29 5.49 -14.19
N THR A 89 2.66 6.40 -14.94
CA THR A 89 3.31 7.62 -15.44
C THR A 89 3.77 8.52 -14.29
N ALA A 90 2.89 8.81 -13.32
CA ALA A 90 3.23 9.66 -12.19
C ALA A 90 4.38 9.10 -11.34
N VAL A 91 4.38 7.78 -11.09
CA VAL A 91 5.48 7.13 -10.38
C VAL A 91 6.76 7.15 -11.20
N ARG A 92 6.69 6.89 -12.51
CA ARG A 92 7.86 6.96 -13.40
C ARG A 92 8.50 8.36 -13.36
N GLU A 93 7.71 9.42 -13.44
CA GLU A 93 8.19 10.79 -13.31
C GLU A 93 8.84 11.04 -11.95
N THR A 94 8.20 10.57 -10.87
CA THR A 94 8.74 10.70 -9.50
C THR A 94 10.07 9.95 -9.34
N ILE A 95 10.21 8.77 -9.93
CA ILE A 95 11.47 8.01 -9.89
C ILE A 95 12.55 8.73 -10.71
N LEU A 96 12.21 9.26 -11.89
CA LEU A 96 13.15 9.98 -12.76
C LEU A 96 13.60 11.32 -12.17
N GLN A 97 12.75 12.01 -11.40
CA GLN A 97 13.09 13.27 -10.75
C GLN A 97 13.94 13.10 -9.47
N ASN A 98 13.91 11.92 -8.85
CA ASN A 98 14.68 11.60 -7.64
C ASN A 98 15.96 10.78 -7.92
N ALA A 99 16.29 10.57 -9.20
CA ALA A 99 17.51 9.89 -9.67
C ALA A 99 18.64 10.90 -9.92
#